data_AF-A0A529MZR4-F1
#
_entry.id   AF-A0A529MZR4-F1
#
_cell.length_a   1.000
_cell.length_b   1.000
_cell.length_c   1.000
_cell.angle_alpha   90.00
_cell.angle_beta   90.00
_cell.angle_gamma   90.00
#
_symmetry.space_group_name_H-M   'P 1'
#
loop_
_entity.id
_entity.type
_entity.pdbx_description
1 polymer ?
#
loop_
_entity_poly.entity_id
_entity_poly.type
_entity_poly.pdbx_seq_one_letter_code
_entity_poly.pdbx_strand_id
1 'polypeptide(L)'
;SLTLLMPAGPAFADAGFRQWVASFRATAVQSGVSGAIYDQAFRNITDVDPVVLEKARTQPEFTAPAWDYFDNRVHDQSVAVGQQMARKWKPWLDRIEARFGVDRNILLAIWSMESNYGEILKRNDIMRNVIRSLATLG
;
A
#
# COMPACT_ATOMS: atom_id res chain seq x y z
N SER A 1 -46.68 -7.73 -20.87
CA SER A 1 -45.89 -7.07 -19.82
C SER A 1 -44.43 -7.16 -20.20
N LEU A 2 -43.79 -6.01 -20.47
CA LEU A 2 -42.39 -5.94 -20.91
C LEU A 2 -41.52 -5.69 -19.67
N THR A 3 -40.72 -6.66 -19.27
CA THR A 3 -39.76 -6.52 -18.16
C THR A 3 -38.55 -5.75 -18.67
N LEU A 4 -38.39 -4.49 -18.23
CA LEU A 4 -37.21 -3.70 -18.51
C LEU A 4 -36.09 -4.18 -17.57
N LEU A 5 -35.11 -4.89 -18.10
CA LEU A 5 -33.87 -5.18 -17.40
C LEU A 5 -33.02 -3.89 -17.44
N MET A 6 -32.99 -3.12 -16.35
CA MET A 6 -32.04 -2.01 -16.25
C MET A 6 -30.63 -2.56 -16.02
N PRO A 7 -29.65 -2.30 -16.90
CA PRO A 7 -28.28 -2.60 -16.58
C PRO A 7 -27.80 -1.57 -15.55
N ALA A 8 -27.52 -2.01 -14.33
CA ALA A 8 -26.72 -1.24 -13.38
C ALA A 8 -25.27 -1.25 -13.87
N GLY A 9 -24.98 -0.39 -14.86
CA GLY A 9 -23.64 -0.20 -15.40
C GLY A 9 -22.72 0.59 -14.46
N PRO A 10 -21.39 0.55 -14.70
CA PRO A 10 -20.35 1.15 -13.85
C PRO A 10 -20.49 2.67 -13.61
N ALA A 11 -21.31 3.36 -14.40
CA ALA A 11 -21.52 4.81 -14.30
C ALA A 11 -22.00 5.30 -12.92
N PHE A 12 -22.71 4.46 -12.16
CA PHE A 12 -23.16 4.81 -10.80
C PHE A 12 -22.03 4.73 -9.75
N ALA A 13 -21.09 3.80 -9.91
CA ALA A 13 -19.93 3.69 -9.01
C ALA A 13 -18.98 4.88 -9.18
N ASP A 14 -18.78 5.33 -10.43
CA ASP A 14 -17.96 6.49 -10.75
C ASP A 14 -18.58 7.80 -10.23
N ALA A 15 -19.91 7.92 -10.24
CA ALA A 15 -20.62 9.09 -9.69
C ALA A 15 -20.52 9.17 -8.16
N GLY A 16 -20.70 8.04 -7.46
CA GLY A 16 -20.59 7.96 -6.01
C GLY A 16 -19.18 8.31 -5.52
N PHE A 17 -18.15 7.79 -6.20
CA PHE A 17 -16.75 8.11 -5.87
C PHE A 17 -16.45 9.61 -6.04
N ARG A 18 -16.85 10.22 -7.16
CA ARG A 18 -16.64 11.67 -7.37
C ARG A 18 -17.36 12.53 -6.32
N GLN A 19 -18.57 12.11 -5.91
CA GLN A 19 -19.31 12.78 -4.84
C GLN A 19 -18.58 12.64 -3.50
N TRP A 20 -18.05 11.45 -3.18
CA TRP A 20 -17.25 11.23 -1.99
C TRP A 20 -16.03 12.15 -1.97
N VAL A 21 -15.26 12.22 -3.06
CA VAL A 21 -14.10 13.12 -3.20
C VAL A 21 -14.53 14.57 -2.92
N ALA A 22 -15.57 15.06 -3.60
CA ALA A 22 -16.06 16.42 -3.40
C ALA A 22 -16.46 16.70 -1.93
N SER A 23 -17.14 15.75 -1.28
CA SER A 23 -17.59 15.89 0.11
C SER A 23 -16.44 15.80 1.12
N PHE A 24 -15.46 14.93 0.89
CA PHE A 24 -14.33 14.70 1.79
C PHE A 24 -13.39 15.89 1.88
N ARG A 25 -13.38 16.77 0.86
CA ARG A 25 -12.63 18.02 0.87
C ARG A 25 -12.91 18.86 2.12
N ALA A 26 -14.15 18.91 2.61
CA ALA A 26 -14.48 19.66 3.82
C ALA A 26 -13.78 19.09 5.06
N THR A 27 -13.77 17.76 5.21
CA THR A 27 -13.06 17.05 6.28
C THR A 27 -11.55 17.29 6.22
N ALA A 28 -10.96 17.22 5.03
CA ALA A 28 -9.53 17.46 4.84
C ALA A 28 -9.12 18.90 5.22
N VAL A 29 -9.92 19.89 4.80
CA VAL A 29 -9.68 21.30 5.13
C VAL A 29 -9.84 21.59 6.62
N GLN A 30 -10.87 21.03 7.26
CA GLN A 30 -11.04 21.13 8.72
C GLN A 30 -9.89 20.48 9.50
N SER A 31 -9.23 19.49 8.89
CA SER A 31 -8.05 18.82 9.44
C SER A 31 -6.73 19.53 9.11
N GLY A 32 -6.79 20.73 8.50
CA GLY A 32 -5.62 21.57 8.23
C GLY A 32 -4.96 21.39 6.86
N VAL A 33 -5.51 20.57 5.96
CA VAL A 33 -5.03 20.47 4.57
C VAL A 33 -5.53 21.68 3.78
N SER A 34 -4.63 22.45 3.16
CA SER A 34 -5.07 23.58 2.33
C SER A 34 -5.85 23.09 1.11
N GLY A 35 -6.84 23.88 0.68
CA GLY A 35 -7.62 23.56 -0.52
C GLY A 35 -6.74 23.30 -1.75
N ALA A 36 -5.69 24.10 -1.94
CA ALA A 36 -4.75 23.92 -3.04
C ALA A 36 -3.99 22.58 -2.99
N ILE A 37 -3.56 22.14 -1.80
CA ILE A 37 -2.91 20.82 -1.62
C ILE A 37 -3.90 19.70 -1.92
N TYR A 38 -5.14 19.83 -1.45
CA TYR A 38 -6.21 18.86 -1.74
C TYR A 38 -6.46 18.75 -3.24
N ASP A 39 -6.69 19.89 -3.90
CA ASP A 39 -7.00 19.96 -5.33
C ASP A 39 -5.81 19.44 -6.17
N GLN A 40 -4.57 19.64 -5.73
CA GLN A 40 -3.38 19.04 -6.34
C GLN A 40 -3.32 17.52 -6.15
N ALA A 41 -3.60 17.02 -4.94
CA ALA A 41 -3.55 15.60 -4.63
C ALA A 41 -4.60 14.79 -5.41
N PHE A 42 -5.78 15.38 -5.66
CA PHE A 42 -6.90 14.74 -6.36
C PHE A 42 -7.02 15.07 -7.86
N ARG A 43 -6.15 15.92 -8.42
CA ARG A 43 -6.26 16.47 -9.78
C ARG A 43 -6.55 15.44 -10.89
N ASN A 44 -6.00 14.24 -10.77
CA ASN A 44 -6.12 13.16 -11.76
C ASN A 44 -6.80 11.90 -11.18
N ILE A 45 -7.53 12.04 -10.08
CA ILE A 45 -8.24 10.94 -9.40
C ILE A 45 -9.72 11.10 -9.70
N THR A 46 -10.17 10.52 -10.81
CA THR A 46 -11.56 10.61 -11.27
C THR A 46 -12.40 9.42 -10.88
N ASP A 47 -11.76 8.26 -10.68
CA ASP A 47 -12.41 6.97 -10.45
C ASP A 47 -11.62 6.12 -9.45
N VAL A 48 -12.32 5.15 -8.84
CA VAL A 48 -11.73 4.15 -7.94
C VAL A 48 -10.60 3.37 -8.61
N ASP A 49 -9.74 2.74 -7.82
CA ASP A 49 -8.74 1.79 -8.29
C ASP A 49 -9.29 0.34 -8.18
N PRO A 50 -9.68 -0.31 -9.29
CA PRO A 50 -10.30 -1.64 -9.23
C PRO A 50 -9.41 -2.71 -8.59
N VAL A 51 -8.09 -2.59 -8.76
CA VAL A 51 -7.14 -3.55 -8.19
C VAL A 51 -7.01 -3.36 -6.68
N VAL A 52 -7.19 -2.13 -6.17
CA VAL A 52 -7.25 -1.90 -4.73
C VAL A 52 -8.50 -2.56 -4.14
N LEU A 53 -9.65 -2.47 -4.81
CA LEU A 53 -10.86 -3.17 -4.39
C LEU A 53 -10.70 -4.69 -4.42
N GLU A 54 -10.05 -5.23 -5.46
CA GLU A 54 -9.73 -6.66 -5.56
C GLU A 54 -8.83 -7.11 -4.40
N LYS A 55 -7.72 -6.41 -4.18
CA LYS A 55 -6.78 -6.72 -3.08
C LYS A 55 -7.39 -6.54 -1.69
N ALA A 56 -8.32 -5.60 -1.52
CA ALA A 56 -9.01 -5.43 -0.24
C ALA A 56 -9.94 -6.61 0.09
N ARG A 57 -10.44 -7.33 -0.92
CA ARG A 57 -11.30 -8.51 -0.75
C ARG A 57 -10.50 -9.78 -0.44
N THR A 58 -9.22 -9.80 -0.75
CA THR A 58 -8.37 -11.00 -0.62
C THR A 58 -7.04 -10.63 0.01
N GLN A 59 -6.78 -11.08 1.23
CA GLN A 59 -5.48 -10.97 1.90
C GLN A 59 -4.79 -12.34 1.87
N PRO A 60 -3.83 -12.58 0.94
CA PRO A 60 -3.19 -13.88 0.75
C PRO A 60 -2.47 -14.39 2.00
N GLU A 61 -1.99 -13.49 2.85
CA GLU A 61 -1.38 -13.81 4.14
C GLU A 61 -2.31 -14.57 5.10
N PHE A 62 -3.63 -14.56 4.88
CA PHE A 62 -4.61 -15.34 5.64
C PHE A 62 -5.13 -16.58 4.88
N THR A 63 -4.81 -16.72 3.59
CA THR A 63 -5.34 -17.81 2.74
C THR A 63 -4.28 -18.80 2.27
N ALA A 64 -3.00 -18.44 2.30
CA ALA A 64 -1.89 -19.34 1.98
C ALA A 64 -1.45 -20.13 3.23
N PRO A 65 -1.12 -21.44 3.08
CA PRO A 65 -0.40 -22.17 4.12
C PRO A 65 0.90 -21.43 4.48
N ALA A 66 1.22 -21.31 5.77
CA ALA A 66 2.40 -20.57 6.23
C ALA A 66 3.70 -21.02 5.54
N TRP A 67 3.81 -22.31 5.18
CA TRP A 67 4.96 -22.87 4.48
C TRP A 67 5.16 -22.32 3.06
N ASP A 68 4.09 -22.12 2.29
CA ASP A 68 4.16 -21.50 0.94
C ASP A 68 4.56 -20.02 1.02
N TYR A 69 4.27 -19.37 2.15
CA TYR A 69 4.69 -18.00 2.44
C TYR A 69 6.18 -17.91 2.78
N PHE A 70 6.73 -18.91 3.49
CA PHE A 70 8.16 -18.94 3.85
C PHE A 70 9.05 -19.26 2.66
N ASP A 71 8.73 -20.26 1.83
CA ASP A 71 9.59 -20.68 0.71
C ASP A 71 9.79 -19.58 -0.35
N ASN A 72 8.75 -18.76 -0.57
CA ASN A 72 8.83 -17.64 -1.51
C ASN A 72 9.60 -16.42 -0.97
N ARG A 73 9.88 -16.36 0.35
CA ARG A 73 10.44 -15.17 1.01
C ARG A 73 11.79 -15.43 1.67
N VAL A 74 12.04 -16.65 2.11
CA VAL A 74 13.29 -17.08 2.75
C VAL A 74 13.98 -18.05 1.80
N HIS A 75 14.86 -17.49 0.97
CA HIS A 75 15.65 -18.24 0.00
C HIS A 75 17.08 -17.70 -0.03
N ASP A 76 18.02 -18.43 -0.63
CA ASP A 76 19.45 -18.10 -0.57
C ASP A 76 19.76 -16.66 -1.00
N GLN A 77 19.05 -16.16 -2.02
CA GLN A 77 19.20 -14.77 -2.46
C GLN A 77 18.69 -13.78 -1.39
N SER A 78 17.57 -14.02 -0.70
CA SER A 78 17.11 -13.09 0.35
C SER A 78 18.07 -13.08 1.55
N VAL A 79 18.67 -14.22 1.88
CA VAL A 79 19.75 -14.31 2.88
C VAL A 79 21.00 -13.53 2.44
N ALA A 80 21.45 -13.71 1.20
CA ALA A 80 22.62 -13.03 0.66
C ALA A 80 22.44 -11.50 0.66
N VAL A 81 21.26 -11.02 0.26
CA VAL A 81 20.90 -9.59 0.31
C VAL A 81 20.86 -9.11 1.76
N GLY A 82 20.27 -9.86 2.68
CA GLY A 82 20.24 -9.51 4.10
C GLY A 82 21.63 -9.34 4.71
N GLN A 83 22.56 -10.25 4.40
CA GLN A 83 23.96 -10.11 4.82
C GLN A 83 24.65 -8.89 4.20
N GLN A 84 24.35 -8.57 2.94
CA GLN A 84 24.86 -7.35 2.30
C GLN A 84 24.34 -6.10 3.03
N MET A 85 23.04 -6.05 3.35
CA MET A 85 22.42 -4.94 4.05
C MET A 85 22.95 -4.81 5.48
N ALA A 86 23.20 -5.92 6.18
CA ALA A 86 23.84 -5.94 7.49
C ALA A 86 25.23 -5.26 7.45
N ARG A 87 26.04 -5.57 6.43
CA ARG A 87 27.35 -4.94 6.23
C ARG A 87 27.22 -3.46 5.90
N LYS A 88 26.34 -3.12 4.95
CA LYS A 88 26.13 -1.73 4.46
C LYS A 88 25.66 -0.80 5.58
N TRP A 89 24.74 -1.26 6.41
CA TRP A 89 24.06 -0.44 7.42
C TRP A 89 24.57 -0.66 8.85
N LYS A 90 25.68 -1.41 9.03
CA LYS A 90 26.23 -1.76 10.34
C LYS A 90 26.28 -0.59 11.33
N PRO A 91 26.80 0.62 10.98
CA PRO A 91 26.89 1.71 11.95
C PRO A 91 25.52 2.19 12.47
N TRP A 92 24.48 2.09 11.64
CA TRP A 92 23.11 2.45 12.02
C TRP A 92 22.45 1.33 12.81
N LEU A 93 22.63 0.08 12.40
CA LEU A 93 22.14 -1.09 13.13
C LEU A 93 22.70 -1.11 14.55
N ASP A 94 24.00 -0.88 14.73
CA ASP A 94 24.64 -0.81 16.05
C ASP A 94 24.00 0.29 16.93
N ARG A 95 23.70 1.46 16.36
CA ARG A 95 23.05 2.57 17.09
C ARG A 95 21.59 2.27 17.44
N ILE A 96 20.85 1.67 16.52
CA ILE A 96 19.44 1.31 16.73
C ILE A 96 19.34 0.24 17.81
N GLU A 97 20.16 -0.80 17.71
CA GLU A 97 20.23 -1.88 18.69
C GLU A 97 20.60 -1.33 20.08
N ALA A 98 21.62 -0.49 20.19
CA ALA A 98 22.02 0.12 21.45
C ALA A 98 20.94 1.05 22.05
N ARG A 99 20.18 1.76 21.20
CA ARG A 99 19.17 2.73 21.65
C ARG A 99 17.84 2.09 22.01
N PHE A 100 17.41 1.09 21.24
CA PHE A 100 16.07 0.52 21.32
C PHE A 100 16.04 -0.92 21.82
N GLY A 101 17.20 -1.58 21.97
CA GLY A 101 17.29 -2.97 22.43
C GLY A 101 16.77 -4.01 21.44
N VAL A 102 16.55 -3.62 20.17
CA VAL A 102 16.08 -4.52 19.12
C VAL A 102 17.26 -5.15 18.40
N ASP A 103 17.32 -6.49 18.39
CA ASP A 103 18.33 -7.23 17.64
C ASP A 103 18.32 -6.84 16.15
N ARG A 104 19.51 -6.59 15.61
CA ARG A 104 19.67 -6.12 14.22
C ARG A 104 19.11 -7.09 13.18
N ASN A 105 19.15 -8.39 13.44
CA ASN A 105 18.71 -9.42 12.50
C ASN A 105 17.18 -9.44 12.45
N ILE A 106 16.51 -9.22 13.58
CA ILE A 106 15.05 -9.00 13.62
C ILE A 106 14.68 -7.79 12.76
N LEU A 107 15.37 -6.66 12.95
CA LEU A 107 15.11 -5.46 12.16
C LEU A 107 15.33 -5.69 10.66
N LEU A 108 16.42 -6.35 10.28
CA LEU A 108 16.73 -6.69 8.89
C LEU A 108 15.72 -7.67 8.29
N ALA A 109 15.21 -8.62 9.07
CA ALA A 109 14.19 -9.57 8.61
C ALA A 109 12.88 -8.85 8.28
N ILE A 110 12.41 -7.98 9.20
CA ILE A 110 11.20 -7.17 8.97
C ILE A 110 11.39 -6.29 7.73
N TRP A 111 12.51 -5.58 7.63
CA TRP A 111 12.75 -4.68 6.51
C TRP A 111 12.81 -5.40 5.14
N SER A 112 13.34 -6.63 5.14
CA SER A 112 13.29 -7.54 3.99
C SER A 112 11.86 -7.89 3.61
N MET A 113 11.08 -8.39 4.57
CA MET A 113 9.72 -8.87 4.36
C MET A 113 8.76 -7.79 3.89
N GLU A 114 8.89 -6.58 4.43
CA GLU A 114 7.99 -5.46 4.17
C GLU A 114 8.26 -4.76 2.82
N SER A 115 9.53 -4.67 2.40
CA SER A 115 9.89 -3.77 1.30
C SER A 115 11.03 -4.26 0.41
N ASN A 116 11.59 -5.44 0.69
CA ASN A 116 12.86 -5.89 0.13
C ASN A 116 13.93 -4.79 0.25
N TYR A 117 14.12 -4.28 1.47
CA TYR A 117 15.07 -3.20 1.76
C TYR A 117 14.80 -1.89 0.98
N GLY A 118 13.55 -1.63 0.62
CA GLY A 118 13.10 -0.47 -0.14
C GLY A 118 13.05 -0.64 -1.66
N GLU A 119 13.45 -1.79 -2.22
CA GLU A 119 13.40 -2.02 -3.67
C GLU A 119 11.96 -2.07 -4.20
N ILE A 120 11.00 -2.57 -3.40
CA ILE A 120 9.58 -2.58 -3.78
C ILE A 120 9.04 -1.15 -4.01
N LEU A 121 9.53 -0.17 -3.24
CA LEU A 121 9.08 1.22 -3.33
C LEU A 121 9.49 1.92 -4.64
N LYS A 122 10.45 1.35 -5.37
CA LYS A 122 10.92 1.89 -6.66
C LYS A 122 10.14 1.33 -7.86
N ARG A 123 9.28 0.34 -7.63
CA ARG A 123 8.56 -0.38 -8.69
C ARG A 123 7.21 0.25 -8.98
N ASN A 124 7.12 1.02 -10.07
CA ASN A 124 5.87 1.66 -10.50
C ASN A 124 4.76 0.67 -10.90
N ASP A 125 5.11 -0.57 -11.20
CA ASP A 125 4.16 -1.65 -11.51
C ASP A 125 3.53 -2.26 -10.25
N ILE A 126 4.18 -2.12 -9.09
CA ILE A 126 3.66 -2.55 -7.78
C ILE A 126 3.07 -1.37 -7.00
N MET A 127 3.78 -0.24 -7.01
CA MET A 127 3.38 0.96 -6.27
C MET A 127 2.15 1.60 -6.87
N ARG A 128 1.21 1.96 -6.00
CA ARG A 128 -0.05 2.62 -6.35
C ARG A 128 -0.09 4.02 -5.77
N ASN A 129 -0.86 4.90 -6.39
CA ASN A 129 -1.10 6.23 -5.86
C ASN A 129 -1.82 6.11 -4.50
N VAL A 130 -1.15 6.48 -3.42
CA VAL A 130 -1.66 6.33 -2.04
C VAL A 130 -2.98 7.06 -1.85
N ILE A 131 -3.12 8.27 -2.40
CA ILE A 131 -4.35 9.06 -2.29
C ILE A 131 -5.51 8.34 -2.97
N ARG A 132 -5.31 7.85 -4.20
CA ARG A 132 -6.32 7.07 -4.92
C ARG A 132 -6.66 5.77 -4.20
N SER A 133 -5.66 5.05 -3.69
CA SER A 133 -5.86 3.80 -2.97
C SER A 133 -6.71 3.99 -1.71
N LEU A 134 -6.38 4.99 -0.88
CA LEU A 134 -7.14 5.26 0.34
C LEU A 134 -8.53 5.80 0.04
N ALA A 135 -8.66 6.68 -0.96
CA ALA A 135 -9.97 7.17 -1.41
C ALA A 135 -10.86 6.05 -1.94
N THR A 136 -10.28 5.03 -2.58
CA THR A 136 -11.01 3.86 -3.08
C THR A 136 -11.61 3.00 -1.95
N LEU A 137 -11.03 3.07 -0.74
CA LEU A 137 -11.45 2.27 0.42
C LEU A 137 -12.32 3.04 1.42
N GLY A 138 -12.49 4.35 1.23
CA GLY A 138 -13.21 5.25 2.13
C GLY A 138 -14.69 5.40 1.84
#